data_AF-A0A661ADB0-F1
#
_entry.id   AF-A0A661ADB0-F1
#
_cell.length_a   1.000
_cell.length_b   1.000
_cell.length_c   1.000
_cell.angle_alpha   90.00
_cell.angle_beta   90.00
_cell.angle_gamma   90.00
#
_symmetry.space_group_name_H-M   'P 1'
#
loop_
_entity.id
_entity.type
_entity.pdbx_description
1 polymer ?
#
loop_
_entity_poly.entity_id
_entity_poly.type
_entity_poly.pdbx_seq_one_letter_code
_entity_poly.pdbx_strand_id
1 'polypeptide(L)'
;MREAERYIRAFSRYLPSRITEKILQDPDRIHLEGEKRFVTVLFGDLSGFTSLTEKLEDPEKIVEIVNRYFMRMLEIVEKYGGDVDKFLGDAIMVIF
;
A
#
# COMPACT_ATOMS: atom_id res chain seq x y z
N MET A 1 26.00 8.03 2.14
CA MET A 1 25.01 8.27 1.05
C MET A 1 24.75 7.05 0.17
N ARG A 2 25.74 6.44 -0.52
CA ARG A 2 25.49 5.29 -1.44
C ARG A 2 24.82 4.06 -0.80
N GLU A 3 25.11 3.78 0.47
CA GLU A 3 24.58 2.62 1.17
C GLU A 3 23.13 2.82 1.64
N ALA A 4 22.80 4.01 2.16
CA ALA A 4 21.44 4.40 2.53
C ALA A 4 20.49 4.39 1.33
N GLU A 5 20.92 4.91 0.17
CA GLU A 5 20.11 4.84 -1.05
C GLU A 5 19.86 3.39 -1.52
N ARG A 6 20.78 2.46 -1.24
CA ARG A 6 20.59 1.03 -1.56
C ARG A 6 19.46 0.44 -0.72
N TYR A 7 19.42 0.77 0.57
CA TYR A 7 18.36 0.31 1.48
C TYR A 7 17.02 0.96 1.15
N ILE A 8 16.99 2.25 0.84
CA ILE A 8 15.76 2.96 0.43
C ILE A 8 15.20 2.34 -0.86
N ARG A 9 16.02 2.05 -1.87
CA ARG A 9 15.58 1.34 -3.08
C ARG A 9 15.10 -0.09 -2.81
N ALA A 10 15.66 -0.77 -1.81
CA ALA A 10 15.19 -2.11 -1.43
C ALA A 10 13.83 -2.08 -0.72
N PHE A 11 13.58 -1.04 0.07
CA PHE A 11 12.35 -0.82 0.84
C PHE A 11 11.29 0.04 0.12
N SER A 12 11.62 0.69 -1.00
CA SER A 12 10.68 1.56 -1.72
C SER A 12 9.43 0.84 -2.21
N ARG A 13 9.52 -0.48 -2.43
CA ARG A 13 8.37 -1.35 -2.73
C ARG A 13 7.41 -1.58 -1.55
N TYR A 14 7.82 -1.20 -0.33
CA TYR A 14 7.07 -1.36 0.92
C TYR A 14 6.75 -0.01 1.59
N LEU A 15 7.21 1.11 1.03
CA LEU A 15 6.95 2.44 1.55
C LEU A 15 6.08 3.23 0.56
N PRO A 16 5.11 4.03 1.04
CA PRO A 16 4.39 4.94 0.17
C PRO A 16 5.35 5.83 -0.62
N SER A 17 5.05 6.10 -1.89
CA SER A 17 5.91 6.89 -2.79
C SER A 17 6.29 8.24 -2.18
N ARG A 18 5.33 8.88 -1.49
CA ARG A 18 5.52 10.16 -0.80
C ARG A 18 6.53 10.11 0.34
N ILE A 19 6.65 8.98 1.03
CA ILE A 19 7.67 8.77 2.07
C ILE A 19 9.03 8.57 1.39
N THR A 20 9.10 7.71 0.37
CA THR A 20 10.34 7.47 -0.38
C THR A 20 10.90 8.75 -0.98
N GLU A 21 10.06 9.59 -1.59
CA GLU A 21 10.46 10.89 -2.14
C GLU A 21 10.99 11.85 -1.07
N LYS A 22 10.30 11.96 0.07
CA LYS A 22 10.75 12.82 1.18
C LYS A 22 12.09 12.37 1.74
N ILE A 23 12.28 11.06 1.93
CA ILE A 23 13.54 10.50 2.42
C ILE A 23 14.68 10.78 1.43
N LEU A 24 14.43 10.64 0.12
CA LEU A 24 15.44 10.90 -0.91
C LEU A 24 15.79 12.39 -1.04
N GLN A 25 14.84 13.30 -0.79
CA GLN A 25 15.06 14.74 -0.88
C GLN A 25 15.82 15.30 0.32
N ASP A 26 15.48 14.85 1.54
CA ASP A 26 16.12 15.34 2.77
C ASP A 26 16.10 14.27 3.87
N PRO A 27 17.12 13.38 3.91
CA PRO A 27 17.19 12.28 4.87
C PRO A 27 17.22 12.74 6.33
N ASP A 28 17.74 13.94 6.59
CA ASP A 28 17.93 14.48 7.94
C ASP A 28 16.69 15.22 8.47
N ARG A 29 15.69 15.47 7.60
CA ARG A 29 14.42 16.15 7.92
C ARG A 29 13.23 15.24 8.16
N ILE A 30 13.44 13.94 8.32
CA ILE A 30 12.34 13.03 8.70
C ILE A 30 11.96 13.33 10.16
N HIS A 31 11.08 14.31 10.35
CA HIS A 31 10.44 14.54 11.64
C HIS A 31 9.38 13.45 11.82
N LEU A 32 9.72 12.43 12.62
CA LEU A 32 8.83 11.35 13.04
C LEU A 32 7.85 11.81 14.14
N GLU A 33 7.41 13.05 14.08
CA GLU A 33 6.42 13.59 15.00
C GLU A 33 5.02 13.37 14.43
N GLY A 34 4.11 12.84 15.24
CA GLY A 34 2.72 12.66 14.83
C GLY A 34 2.01 14.01 14.67
N GLU A 35 1.29 14.21 13.57
CA GLU A 35 0.46 15.39 13.36
C GLU A 35 -1.04 15.04 13.41
N LYS A 36 -1.88 15.99 13.85
CA LYS A 36 -3.34 15.89 13.68
C LYS A 36 -3.69 16.46 12.30
N ARG A 37 -4.34 15.65 11.47
CA ARG A 37 -4.83 16.07 10.15
C ARG A 37 -6.27 15.59 9.94
N PHE A 38 -7.09 16.40 9.30
CA PHE A 38 -8.37 15.97 8.75
C PHE A 38 -8.12 15.17 7.48
N VAL A 39 -8.62 13.92 7.45
CA VAL A 39 -8.43 13.00 6.34
C VAL A 39 -9.74 12.29 6.02
N THR A 40 -9.85 11.74 4.83
CA THR A 40 -10.90 10.78 4.46
C THR A 40 -10.31 9.39 4.45
N VAL A 41 -10.98 8.45 5.13
CA VAL A 41 -10.56 7.04 5.16
C VAL A 41 -11.55 6.22 4.33
N LEU A 42 -11.02 5.44 3.38
CA LEU A 42 -11.77 4.48 2.59
C LEU A 42 -11.34 3.06 2.98
N PHE A 43 -12.34 2.20 3.21
CA PHE A 43 -12.16 0.76 3.31
C PHE A 43 -12.83 0.10 2.11
N GLY A 44 -12.12 -0.82 1.45
CA GLY A 44 -12.64 -1.63 0.35
C GLY A 44 -12.27 -3.09 0.54
N ASP A 45 -13.14 -4.00 0.13
CA ASP A 45 -12.97 -5.45 0.33
C ASP A 45 -13.48 -6.24 -0.88
N LEU A 46 -12.94 -7.45 -1.11
CA LEU A 46 -13.33 -8.27 -2.24
C LEU A 46 -14.64 -9.01 -1.93
N SER A 47 -15.71 -8.61 -2.63
CA SER A 47 -16.99 -9.30 -2.48
C SER A 47 -16.90 -10.79 -2.84
N GLY A 48 -17.37 -11.64 -1.93
CA GLY A 48 -17.39 -13.10 -2.12
C GLY A 48 -16.05 -13.79 -1.91
N PHE A 49 -15.04 -13.10 -1.38
CA PHE A 49 -13.71 -13.68 -1.17
C PHE A 49 -13.72 -14.90 -0.25
N THR A 50 -14.48 -14.90 0.85
CA THR A 50 -14.59 -16.08 1.74
C THR A 50 -15.06 -17.32 0.97
N SER A 51 -16.13 -17.19 0.19
CA SER A 51 -16.63 -18.31 -0.63
C SER A 51 -15.68 -18.69 -1.76
N LEU A 52 -14.85 -17.76 -2.23
CA LEU A 52 -13.82 -18.03 -3.23
C LEU A 52 -12.69 -18.87 -2.63
N THR A 53 -12.18 -18.50 -1.45
CA THR A 53 -11.07 -19.20 -0.79
C THR A 53 -11.46 -20.59 -0.28
N GLU A 54 -12.73 -20.79 0.08
CA GLU A 54 -13.24 -22.12 0.45
C GLU A 54 -13.34 -23.08 -0.75
N LYS A 55 -13.58 -22.55 -1.96
CA LYS A 55 -13.75 -23.35 -3.18
C LYS A 55 -12.45 -23.56 -3.94
N LEU A 56 -11.60 -22.53 -4.00
CA LEU A 56 -10.28 -22.62 -4.58
C LEU A 56 -9.33 -23.19 -3.53
N GLU A 57 -9.08 -24.49 -3.59
CA GLU A 57 -8.09 -25.12 -2.71
C GLU A 57 -6.64 -24.73 -3.07
N ASP A 58 -6.43 -24.16 -4.26
CA ASP A 58 -5.13 -23.76 -4.79
C ASP A 58 -4.71 -22.36 -4.29
N PRO A 59 -3.73 -22.27 -3.36
CA PRO A 59 -3.33 -20.98 -2.78
C PRO A 59 -2.68 -20.05 -3.80
N GLU A 60 -2.00 -20.58 -4.82
CA GLU A 60 -1.32 -19.75 -5.83
C GLU A 60 -2.33 -18.95 -6.64
N LYS A 61 -3.46 -19.58 -6.99
CA LYS A 61 -4.57 -18.91 -7.70
C LYS A 61 -5.27 -17.86 -6.84
N ILE A 62 -5.44 -18.12 -5.55
CA ILE A 62 -6.00 -17.11 -4.63
C ILE A 62 -5.10 -15.87 -4.61
N VAL A 63 -3.79 -16.07 -4.45
CA VAL A 63 -2.80 -15.00 -4.43
C VAL A 63 -2.80 -14.22 -5.76
N GLU A 64 -2.91 -14.89 -6.90
CA GLU A 64 -3.01 -14.24 -8.21
C GLU A 64 -4.23 -13.31 -8.30
N ILE A 65 -5.39 -13.77 -7.86
CA ILE A 65 -6.63 -12.98 -7.88
C ILE A 65 -6.51 -11.74 -6.98
N VAL A 66 -6.03 -11.93 -5.75
CA VAL A 66 -5.85 -10.84 -4.77
C VAL A 66 -4.85 -9.81 -5.29
N ASN A 67 -3.70 -10.25 -5.81
CA ASN A 67 -2.70 -9.36 -6.37
C ASN A 67 -3.23 -8.57 -7.57
N ARG A 68 -4.03 -9.21 -8.44
CA ARG A 68 -4.66 -8.53 -9.58
C ARG A 68 -5.64 -7.44 -9.13
N TYR A 69 -6.43 -7.73 -8.09
CA TYR A 69 -7.31 -6.73 -7.47
C TYR A 69 -6.51 -5.56 -6.88
N PHE A 70 -5.49 -5.85 -6.07
CA PHE A 70 -4.68 -4.81 -5.44
C PHE A 70 -3.94 -3.94 -6.46
N MET A 71 -3.38 -4.53 -7.53
CA MET A 71 -2.77 -3.73 -8.61
C MET A 71 -3.77 -2.74 -9.20
N ARG A 72 -5.00 -3.17 -9.44
CA ARG A 72 -6.03 -2.27 -9.99
C ARG A 72 -6.44 -1.19 -9.00
N MET A 73 -6.55 -1.53 -7.72
CA MET A 73 -6.86 -0.55 -6.67
C MET A 73 -5.74 0.46 -6.49
N LEU A 74 -4.48 0.03 -6.51
CA LEU A 74 -3.31 0.93 -6.43
C LEU A 74 -3.32 1.98 -7.54
N GLU A 75 -3.57 1.57 -8.79
CA GLU A 75 -3.70 2.50 -9.92
C GLU A 75 -4.81 3.55 -9.70
N ILE A 76 -5.94 3.14 -9.13
CA ILE A 76 -7.08 4.04 -8.85
C ILE A 76 -6.71 5.00 -7.72
N VAL A 77 -6.16 4.48 -6.62
CA VAL A 77 -5.76 5.27 -5.46
C VAL A 77 -4.73 6.33 -5.85
N GLU A 78 -3.70 5.93 -6.59
CA GLU A 78 -2.67 6.84 -7.11
C GLU A 78 -3.28 7.91 -8.03
N LYS A 79 -4.17 7.50 -8.96
CA LYS A 79 -4.85 8.44 -9.87
C LYS A 79 -5.63 9.54 -9.14
N TYR A 80 -6.20 9.24 -7.97
CA TYR A 80 -6.96 10.20 -7.18
C TYR A 80 -6.16 10.81 -6.01
N GLY A 81 -4.85 10.56 -5.95
CA GLY A 81 -3.95 11.15 -4.95
C GLY A 81 -4.12 10.61 -3.53
N GLY A 82 -4.66 9.40 -3.37
CA GLY A 82 -4.72 8.72 -2.09
C GLY A 82 -3.43 7.95 -1.79
N ASP A 83 -3.23 7.64 -0.51
CA ASP A 83 -2.15 6.78 -0.02
C ASP A 83 -2.76 5.49 0.55
N VAL A 84 -2.23 4.33 0.14
CA VAL A 84 -2.59 3.04 0.77
C VAL A 84 -1.87 2.95 2.11
N ASP A 85 -2.63 2.91 3.20
CA ASP A 85 -2.10 2.76 4.55
C ASP A 85 -1.70 1.31 4.82
N LYS A 86 -2.58 0.36 4.50
CA LYS A 86 -2.33 -1.08 4.65
C LYS A 86 -3.33 -1.96 3.90
N PHE A 87 -2.92 -3.21 3.69
CA PHE A 87 -3.78 -4.32 3.29
C PHE A 87 -4.15 -5.16 4.52
N LEU A 88 -5.40 -5.61 4.62
CA LEU A 88 -5.90 -6.45 5.71
C LEU A 88 -6.63 -7.68 5.14
N GLY A 89 -5.91 -8.77 4.91
CA GLY A 89 -6.46 -9.90 4.16
C GLY A 89 -6.69 -9.49 2.70
N ASP A 90 -7.93 -9.58 2.23
CA ASP A 90 -8.41 -9.08 0.95
C ASP A 90 -8.89 -7.62 0.96
N ALA A 91 -8.94 -7.00 2.15
CA ALA A 91 -9.32 -5.61 2.30
C ALA A 91 -8.14 -4.65 2.09
N ILE A 92 -8.47 -3.43 1.68
CA ILE A 92 -7.56 -2.30 1.52
C ILE A 92 -8.05 -1.10 2.34
N MET A 93 -7.11 -0.42 3.00
CA MET A 93 -7.35 0.84 3.70
C MET A 93 -6.59 1.96 2.99
N VAL A 94 -7.32 3.01 2.59
CA VAL A 94 -6.80 4.15 1.85
C VAL A 94 -7.09 5.44 2.61
N ILE A 95 -6.13 6.35 2.62
CA ILE A 95 -6.25 7.68 3.21
C ILE A 95 -6.13 8.72 2.09
N PHE A 96 -7.03 9.71 2.11
CA PHE A 96 -7.00 10.90 1.26
C PHE A 96 -6.88 12.15 2.13
#